data_AF-A0A442RRF6-F1
#
_entry.id   AF-A0A442RRF6-F1
#
_cell.length_a   1.000
_cell.length_b   1.000
_cell.length_c   1.000
_cell.angle_alpha   90.00
_cell.angle_beta   90.00
_cell.angle_gamma   90.00
#
_symmetry.space_group_name_H-M   'P 1'
#
loop_
_entity.id
_entity.type
_entity.pdbx_description
1 polymer ?
#
loop_
_entity_poly.entity_id
_entity_poly.type
_entity_poly.pdbx_seq_one_letter_code
_entity_poly.pdbx_strand_id
1 'polypeptide(L)'
;MSPRQTIARLALVAAACLVLASCQSKPKNAPAPSGKSAALLAMEQVAIAAHKCWIASKDPAFKPYQMANELNSFTGTPRFLLVPVKHYGGKPLLVVQAQGNSRRVDVYGPLMAEALGARIGSDIGRWQAGNQACGAAA
;
A
#
# COMPACT_ATOMS: atom_id res chain seq x y z
N MET A 1 -34.67 -25.52 -41.28
CA MET A 1 -34.38 -24.47 -40.27
C MET A 1 -34.64 -23.09 -40.88
N SER A 2 -35.38 -22.23 -40.17
CA SER A 2 -35.83 -20.93 -40.68
C SER A 2 -34.71 -19.88 -40.61
N PRO A 3 -34.44 -19.08 -41.65
CA PRO A 3 -33.30 -18.14 -41.72
C PRO A 3 -33.33 -17.05 -40.64
N ARG A 4 -34.50 -16.79 -40.04
CA ARG A 4 -34.68 -15.88 -38.89
C ARG A 4 -34.02 -16.40 -37.60
N GLN A 5 -33.91 -17.72 -37.44
CA GLN A 5 -33.33 -18.33 -36.22
C GLN A 5 -31.80 -18.25 -36.22
N THR A 6 -31.16 -18.21 -37.40
CA THR A 6 -29.71 -18.11 -37.54
C THR A 6 -29.20 -16.71 -37.19
N ILE A 7 -29.96 -15.66 -37.56
CA ILE A 7 -29.61 -14.26 -37.28
C ILE A 7 -29.69 -13.96 -35.77
N ALA A 8 -30.73 -14.48 -35.10
CA ALA A 8 -30.89 -14.30 -33.66
C ALA A 8 -29.77 -14.97 -32.83
N ARG A 9 -29.23 -16.10 -33.30
CA ARG A 9 -28.13 -16.80 -32.62
C ARG A 9 -26.77 -16.13 -32.83
N LEU A 10 -26.51 -15.54 -34.01
CA LEU A 10 -25.28 -14.78 -34.25
C LEU A 10 -25.23 -13.49 -33.42
N ALA A 11 -26.36 -12.81 -33.23
CA ALA A 11 -26.43 -11.59 -32.42
C ALA A 11 -26.12 -11.86 -30.93
N LEU A 12 -26.53 -13.01 -30.39
CA LEU A 12 -26.29 -13.39 -29.00
C LEU A 12 -24.81 -13.72 -28.72
N VAL A 13 -24.12 -14.35 -29.67
CA VAL A 13 -22.69 -14.69 -29.54
C VAL A 13 -21.81 -13.44 -29.64
N ALA A 14 -22.16 -12.49 -30.51
CA ALA A 14 -21.42 -11.24 -30.64
C ALA A 14 -21.50 -10.37 -29.36
N ALA A 15 -22.65 -10.34 -28.68
CA ALA A 15 -22.84 -9.56 -27.46
C ALA A 15 -22.04 -10.12 -26.25
N ALA A 16 -21.78 -11.43 -26.20
CA ALA A 16 -21.03 -12.05 -25.10
C ALA A 16 -19.51 -11.76 -25.15
N CYS A 17 -18.95 -11.52 -26.34
CA CYS A 17 -17.51 -11.25 -26.49
C CYS A 17 -17.10 -9.82 -26.09
N LEU A 18 -18.02 -8.85 -26.04
CA LEU A 18 -17.71 -7.46 -25.68
C LEU A 18 -17.56 -7.22 -24.17
N VAL A 19 -18.03 -8.14 -23.32
CA VAL A 19 -17.96 -7.97 -21.85
C VAL A 19 -16.59 -8.35 -21.27
N LEU A 20 -15.82 -9.22 -21.94
CA LEU A 20 -14.49 -9.65 -21.46
C LEU A 20 -13.33 -8.70 -21.83
N ALA A 21 -13.54 -7.69 -22.67
CA ALA A 21 -12.49 -6.76 -23.07
C ALA A 21 -12.18 -5.66 -22.04
N SER A 22 -12.95 -5.57 -20.94
CA SER A 22 -12.80 -4.50 -19.93
C SER A 22 -11.82 -4.83 -18.79
N CYS A 23 -11.32 -6.07 -18.69
CA CYS A 23 -10.30 -6.46 -17.70
C CYS A 23 -8.86 -6.24 -18.18
N GLN A 24 -8.61 -5.27 -19.08
CA GLN A 24 -7.25 -4.91 -19.44
C GLN A 24 -6.66 -3.99 -18.35
N SER A 25 -6.04 -4.62 -17.34
CA SER A 25 -5.15 -3.97 -16.38
C SER A 25 -4.03 -3.27 -17.15
N LYS A 26 -4.16 -1.97 -17.37
CA LYS A 26 -3.13 -1.17 -18.05
C LYS A 26 -1.80 -1.33 -17.31
N PRO A 27 -0.74 -1.89 -17.93
CA PRO A 27 0.58 -1.82 -17.34
C PRO A 27 1.03 -0.36 -17.41
N LYS A 28 0.99 0.34 -16.29
CA LYS A 28 1.61 1.67 -16.13
C LYS A 28 3.13 1.49 -16.07
N ASN A 29 3.76 1.16 -17.19
CA ASN A 29 5.18 1.39 -17.39
C ASN A 29 5.36 2.87 -17.81
N ALA A 30 5.11 3.78 -16.88
CA ALA A 30 5.65 5.13 -17.01
C ALA A 30 7.13 5.06 -16.58
N PRO A 31 8.08 5.56 -17.39
CA PRO A 31 9.46 5.70 -16.96
C PRO A 31 9.50 6.49 -15.65
N ALA A 32 10.25 6.00 -14.66
CA ALA A 32 10.41 6.71 -13.40
C ALA A 32 10.98 8.12 -13.70
N PRO A 33 10.35 9.20 -13.21
CA PRO A 33 10.87 10.55 -13.43
C PRO A 33 12.29 10.64 -12.85
N SER A 34 13.21 11.20 -13.63
CA SER A 34 14.58 11.47 -13.20
C SER A 34 14.56 12.44 -12.02
N GLY A 35 14.87 11.94 -10.82
CA GLY A 35 15.01 12.75 -9.61
C GLY A 35 14.77 12.03 -8.28
N LYS A 36 13.94 10.98 -8.23
CA LYS A 36 13.71 10.15 -7.03
C LYS A 36 13.16 8.78 -7.45
N SER A 37 13.66 7.68 -6.86
CA SER A 37 13.13 6.35 -7.20
C SER A 37 11.65 6.24 -6.81
N ALA A 38 10.88 5.42 -7.53
CA ALA A 38 9.46 5.22 -7.23
C ALA A 38 9.23 4.67 -5.82
N ALA A 39 10.19 3.88 -5.32
CA ALA A 39 10.26 3.39 -3.94
C ALA A 39 10.38 4.54 -2.91
N LEU A 40 11.24 5.52 -3.16
CA LEU A 40 11.41 6.68 -2.28
C LEU A 40 10.14 7.51 -2.18
N LEU A 41 9.48 7.77 -3.32
CA LEU A 41 8.23 8.53 -3.34
C LEU A 41 7.11 7.80 -2.58
N ALA A 42 6.98 6.49 -2.78
CA ALA A 42 5.98 5.69 -2.08
C ALA A 42 6.23 5.69 -0.56
N MET A 43 7.48 5.52 -0.13
CA MET A 43 7.82 5.49 1.28
C MET A 43 7.72 6.85 1.96
N GLU A 44 8.08 7.94 1.28
CA GLU A 44 7.88 9.30 1.79
C GLU A 44 6.40 9.56 2.07
N GLN A 45 5.54 9.23 1.10
CA GLN A 45 4.09 9.35 1.22
C GLN A 45 3.55 8.52 2.38
N VAL A 46 3.92 7.24 2.48
CA VAL A 46 3.43 6.35 3.55
C VAL A 46 3.97 6.77 4.92
N ALA A 47 5.24 7.17 5.01
CA ALA A 47 5.85 7.57 6.28
C ALA A 47 5.26 8.89 6.82
N ILE A 48 5.01 9.88 5.94
CA ILE A 48 4.36 11.14 6.34
C ILE A 48 2.95 10.86 6.88
N ALA A 49 2.17 10.02 6.18
CA ALA A 49 0.84 9.64 6.63
C ALA A 49 0.87 8.89 7.97
N ALA A 50 1.77 7.91 8.12
CA ALA A 50 1.97 7.18 9.37
C ALA A 50 2.30 8.12 10.53
N HIS A 51 3.27 9.02 10.34
CA HIS A 51 3.64 9.97 11.37
C HIS A 51 2.45 10.88 11.74
N LYS A 52 1.76 11.44 10.74
CA LYS A 52 0.60 12.30 10.97
C LYS A 52 -0.52 11.57 11.72
N CYS A 53 -0.86 10.37 11.28
CA CYS A 53 -2.09 9.68 11.68
C CYS A 53 -1.95 8.73 12.84
N TRP A 54 -0.75 8.24 13.12
CA TRP A 54 -0.49 7.36 14.28
C TRP A 54 0.20 8.12 15.41
N ILE A 55 1.20 8.94 15.10
CA ILE A 55 2.07 9.54 16.13
C ILE A 55 1.61 10.96 16.49
N ALA A 56 1.55 11.88 15.54
CA ALA A 56 1.23 13.28 15.77
C ALA A 56 -0.23 13.50 16.22
N SER A 57 -1.15 12.67 15.71
CA SER A 57 -2.55 12.60 16.16
C SER A 57 -2.73 12.01 17.56
N LYS A 58 -1.67 11.40 18.13
CA LYS A 58 -1.69 10.67 19.40
C LYS A 58 -2.71 9.54 19.43
N ASP A 59 -2.72 8.74 18.37
CA ASP A 59 -3.62 7.61 18.26
C ASP A 59 -3.44 6.63 19.44
N PRO A 60 -4.52 6.26 20.18
CA PRO A 60 -4.41 5.40 21.36
C PRO A 60 -3.75 4.05 21.07
N ALA A 61 -4.01 3.46 19.91
CA ALA A 61 -3.46 2.16 19.55
C ALA A 61 -1.96 2.22 19.24
N PHE A 62 -1.45 3.39 18.88
CA PHE A 62 -0.04 3.60 18.53
C PHE A 62 0.78 4.27 19.64
N LYS A 63 0.14 4.76 20.70
CA LYS A 63 0.80 5.38 21.87
C LYS A 63 1.96 4.57 22.50
N PRO A 64 1.93 3.21 22.55
CA PRO A 64 3.04 2.43 23.09
C PRO A 64 4.29 2.40 22.19
N TYR A 65 4.17 2.90 20.95
CA TYR A 65 5.21 2.83 19.92
C TYR A 65 5.65 4.22 19.48
N GLN A 66 6.84 4.26 18.89
CA GLN A 66 7.36 5.42 18.18
C GLN A 66 7.90 4.98 16.83
N MET A 67 7.90 5.92 15.88
CA MET A 67 8.53 5.70 14.60
C MET A 67 10.04 5.87 14.73
N ALA A 68 10.79 4.82 14.45
CA ALA A 68 12.22 4.93 14.20
C ALA A 68 12.41 5.08 12.68
N ASN A 69 12.91 6.25 12.29
CA ASN A 69 13.14 6.53 10.89
C ASN A 69 14.55 6.09 10.52
N GLU A 70 14.66 5.00 9.77
CA GLU A 70 15.94 4.60 9.15
C GLU A 70 16.20 5.38 7.86
N LEU A 71 16.05 6.72 7.88
CA LEU A 71 16.52 7.59 6.79
C LEU A 71 18.05 7.49 6.59
N ASN A 72 18.78 6.89 7.55
CA ASN A 72 20.20 6.53 7.45
C ASN A 72 20.44 5.11 6.88
N SER A 73 19.44 4.47 6.29
CA SER A 73 19.67 3.20 5.58
C SER A 73 20.37 3.47 4.25
N PHE A 74 21.70 3.47 4.27
CA PHE A 74 22.58 3.48 3.09
C PHE A 74 22.40 2.25 2.16
N THR A 75 21.39 1.42 2.40
CA THR A 75 21.16 0.12 1.74
C THR A 75 20.27 0.20 0.49
N GLY A 76 19.76 1.38 0.15
CA GLY A 76 18.98 1.59 -1.08
C GLY A 76 17.51 1.15 -1.03
N THR A 77 17.02 0.63 0.11
CA THR A 77 15.59 0.32 0.33
C THR A 77 15.01 1.20 1.45
N PRO A 78 14.22 2.23 1.11
CA PRO A 78 13.63 3.10 2.12
C PRO A 78 12.67 2.33 3.02
N ARG A 79 12.78 2.54 4.33
CA ARG A 79 11.94 1.90 5.35
C ARG A 79 11.74 2.79 6.57
N PHE A 80 10.66 2.55 7.31
CA PHE A 80 10.52 3.01 8.68
C PHE A 80 10.10 1.85 9.57
N LEU A 81 10.33 2.02 10.87
CA LEU A 81 10.08 1.01 11.87
C LEU A 81 9.12 1.55 12.94
N LEU A 82 8.33 0.68 13.54
CA LEU A 82 7.75 0.94 14.86
C LEU A 82 8.53 0.17 15.92
N VAL A 83 8.97 0.90 16.93
CA VAL A 83 9.70 0.38 18.09
C VAL A 83 8.99 0.81 19.37
N PRO A 84 9.17 0.10 20.49
CA PRO A 84 8.64 0.54 21.77
C PRO A 84 9.18 1.93 22.15
N VAL A 85 8.35 2.80 22.72
CA VAL A 85 8.76 4.16 23.12
C VAL A 85 9.93 4.18 24.11
N LYS A 86 10.02 3.17 24.99
CA LYS A 86 11.09 3.05 26.00
C LYS A 86 12.37 2.39 25.48
N HIS A 87 12.35 1.82 24.27
CA HIS A 87 13.44 1.03 23.71
C HIS A 87 13.63 1.31 22.22
N TYR A 88 14.06 2.54 21.89
CA TYR A 88 14.23 2.99 20.50
C TYR A 88 15.20 2.11 19.69
N GLY A 89 16.32 1.67 20.29
CA GLY A 89 17.29 0.76 19.67
C GLY A 89 16.93 -0.73 19.80
N GLY A 90 15.73 -1.04 20.29
CA GLY A 90 15.24 -2.41 20.48
C GLY A 90 14.78 -3.06 19.17
N LYS A 91 14.41 -4.34 19.25
CA LYS A 91 13.88 -5.09 18.11
C LYS A 91 12.63 -4.42 17.53
N PRO A 92 12.57 -4.15 16.21
CA PRO A 92 11.37 -3.61 15.57
C PRO A 92 10.17 -4.53 15.73
N LEU A 93 9.02 -3.93 16.00
CA LEU A 93 7.73 -4.62 16.11
C LEU A 93 6.92 -4.49 14.81
N LEU A 94 7.20 -3.46 14.02
CA LEU A 94 6.70 -3.30 12.66
C LEU A 94 7.84 -2.80 11.77
N VAL A 95 7.92 -3.35 10.57
CA VAL A 95 8.76 -2.86 9.49
C VAL A 95 7.87 -2.55 8.30
N VAL A 96 8.03 -1.35 7.75
CA VAL A 96 7.37 -0.91 6.53
C VAL A 96 8.46 -0.47 5.56
N GLN A 97 8.56 -1.12 4.40
CA GLN A 97 9.64 -0.87 3.45
C GLN A 97 9.15 -0.94 2.01
N ALA A 98 9.83 -0.24 1.10
CA ALA A 98 9.61 -0.43 -0.32
C ALA A 98 10.23 -1.74 -0.84
N GLN A 99 9.59 -2.36 -1.82
CA GLN A 99 10.10 -3.52 -2.53
C GLN A 99 10.96 -3.08 -3.74
N GLY A 100 12.28 -3.17 -3.61
CA GLY A 100 13.23 -2.81 -4.66
C GLY A 100 13.06 -1.37 -5.15
N ASN A 101 12.95 -1.18 -6.48
CA ASN A 101 12.72 0.13 -7.10
C ASN A 101 11.25 0.44 -7.38
N SER A 102 10.32 -0.39 -6.91
CA SER A 102 8.88 -0.25 -7.19
C SER A 102 8.17 0.64 -6.16
N ARG A 103 6.93 1.07 -6.47
CA ARG A 103 6.06 1.76 -5.49
C ARG A 103 5.43 0.81 -4.45
N ARG A 104 5.70 -0.49 -4.54
CA ARG A 104 5.09 -1.49 -3.65
C ARG A 104 5.73 -1.39 -2.28
N VAL A 105 4.91 -1.44 -1.25
CA VAL A 105 5.36 -1.43 0.13
C VAL A 105 4.99 -2.75 0.79
N ASP A 106 6.00 -3.37 1.40
CA ASP A 106 5.85 -4.55 2.24
C ASP A 106 5.70 -4.13 3.70
N VAL A 107 4.85 -4.84 4.42
CA VAL A 107 4.56 -4.60 5.84
C VAL A 107 4.67 -5.92 6.58
N TYR A 108 5.53 -5.98 7.60
CA TYR A 108 5.76 -7.20 8.36
C TYR A 108 6.24 -6.92 9.77
N GLY A 109 6.23 -7.94 10.62
CA GLY A 109 6.68 -7.87 12.01
C GLY A 109 5.60 -8.32 13.01
N PRO A 110 5.95 -8.44 14.29
CA PRO A 110 5.03 -8.88 15.35
C PRO A 110 3.66 -8.20 15.33
N LEU A 111 3.59 -6.87 15.11
CA LEU A 111 2.30 -6.15 15.15
C LEU A 111 1.30 -6.61 14.07
N MET A 112 1.77 -7.26 13.01
CA MET A 112 0.89 -7.78 11.95
C MET A 112 0.13 -9.05 12.37
N ALA A 113 0.60 -9.75 13.40
CA ALA A 113 -0.07 -10.92 13.97
C ALA A 113 -1.05 -10.57 15.10
N GLU A 114 -1.04 -9.32 15.55
CA GLU A 114 -1.89 -8.82 16.64
C GLU A 114 -3.21 -8.24 16.10
N ALA A 115 -4.15 -7.92 17.01
CA ALA A 115 -5.41 -7.26 16.66
C ALA A 115 -5.22 -5.95 15.89
N LEU A 116 -4.09 -5.25 16.10
CA LEU A 116 -3.73 -4.02 15.39
C LEU A 116 -3.34 -4.25 13.92
N GLY A 117 -2.97 -5.48 13.53
CA GLY A 117 -2.44 -5.80 12.20
C GLY A 117 -3.40 -5.48 11.05
N ALA A 118 -4.69 -5.77 11.22
CA ALA A 118 -5.70 -5.47 10.20
C ALA A 118 -5.83 -3.96 9.96
N ARG A 119 -5.75 -3.16 11.02
CA ARG A 119 -5.79 -1.71 10.94
C ARG A 119 -4.54 -1.15 10.26
N ILE A 120 -3.36 -1.63 10.64
CA ILE A 120 -2.09 -1.28 10.00
C ILE A 120 -2.16 -1.54 8.50
N GLY A 121 -2.60 -2.74 8.10
CA GLY A 121 -2.73 -3.11 6.69
C GLY A 121 -3.68 -2.19 5.91
N SER A 122 -4.85 -1.88 6.49
CA SER A 122 -5.83 -0.97 5.90
C SER A 122 -5.29 0.46 5.72
N ASP A 123 -4.65 0.99 6.76
CA ASP A 123 -4.03 2.32 6.74
C ASP A 123 -2.93 2.41 5.68
N ILE A 124 -1.98 1.47 5.68
CA ILE A 124 -0.90 1.43 4.70
C ILE A 124 -1.43 1.24 3.28
N GLY A 125 -2.42 0.38 3.06
CA GLY A 125 -3.05 0.17 1.76
C GLY A 125 -3.74 1.44 1.23
N ARG A 126 -4.48 2.14 2.10
CA ARG A 126 -5.12 3.41 1.78
C ARG A 126 -4.09 4.49 1.42
N TRP A 127 -3.01 4.58 2.20
CA TRP A 127 -1.95 5.55 1.94
C TRP A 127 -1.18 5.23 0.66
N GLN A 128 -0.88 3.96 0.36
CA GLN A 128 -0.27 3.55 -0.92
C GLN A 128 -1.15 3.91 -2.12
N ALA A 129 -2.48 3.86 -1.96
CA ALA A 129 -3.43 4.27 -3.00
C ALA A 129 -3.52 5.80 -3.19
N GLY A 130 -2.82 6.60 -2.37
CA GLY A 130 -2.77 8.06 -2.48
C GLY A 130 -3.71 8.82 -1.54
N ASN A 131 -4.59 8.12 -0.81
CA ASN A 131 -5.46 8.77 0.17
C ASN A 131 -4.70 8.94 1.48
N GLN A 132 -4.22 10.16 1.77
CA GLN A 132 -3.42 10.51 2.96
C GLN A 132 -4.26 10.76 4.24
N ALA A 133 -5.56 10.46 4.22
CA ALA A 133 -6.42 10.66 5.38
C ALA A 133 -6.11 9.63 6.49
N CYS A 134 -6.31 10.08 7.74
CA CYS A 134 -6.27 9.19 8.89
C CYS A 134 -7.51 8.31 8.88
N GLY A 135 -7.32 7.03 9.21
CA GLY A 135 -8.43 6.10 9.38
C GLY A 135 -9.18 6.42 10.67
N ALA A 136 -10.28 5.71 10.91
CA ALA A 136 -10.92 5.74 12.21
C ALA A 136 -9.90 5.30 13.29
N ALA A 137 -9.84 6.04 14.39
CA ALA A 137 -9.19 5.57 15.61
C ALA A 137 -9.97 4.35 16.13
N ALA A 138 -9.25 3.31 16.54
CA ALA A 138 -9.85 2.15 17.20
C ALA A 138 -10.11 2.45 18.68
#